data_AF-A0A446CGW2-F1
#
_entry.id   AF-A0A446CGW2-F1
#
_cell.length_a   1.000
_cell.length_b   1.000
_cell.length_c   1.000
_cell.angle_alpha   90.00
_cell.angle_beta   90.00
_cell.angle_gamma   90.00
#
_symmetry.space_group_name_H-M   'P 1'
#
loop_
_entity.id
_entity.type
_entity.pdbx_description
1 polymer ?
#
loop_
_entity_poly.entity_id
_entity_poly.type
_entity_poly.pdbx_seq_one_letter_code
_entity_poly.pdbx_strand_id
1 'polypeptide(L)' 'MHDDIRKQGALAARQGLTLWDCPYLRAHAMPGHTGESTAEWRARIEAWEAGWASEMKIRRPPKKMAEAVYESRE' A
#
# COMPACT_ATOMS: atom_id res chain seq x y z
N MET A 1 -1.75 -7.20 17.14
CA MET A 1 -2.40 -5.90 17.38
C MET A 1 -2.53 -5.02 16.13
N HIS A 2 -1.83 -5.27 15.01
CA HIS A 2 -1.97 -4.49 13.77
C HIS A 2 -2.75 -5.22 12.66
N ASP A 3 -3.66 -6.11 13.03
CA ASP A 3 -4.36 -6.96 12.05
C ASP A 3 -5.33 -6.15 11.18
N ASP A 4 -6.00 -5.16 11.78
CA ASP A 4 -6.89 -4.23 11.08
C ASP A 4 -6.13 -3.40 10.02
N ILE A 5 -4.92 -2.96 10.33
CA ILE A 5 -4.07 -2.20 9.42
C ILE A 5 -3.62 -3.07 8.24
N ARG A 6 -3.25 -4.33 8.50
CA ARG A 6 -2.94 -5.31 7.44
C ARG A 6 -4.15 -5.54 6.52
N LYS A 7 -5.35 -5.67 7.09
CA LYS A 7 -6.61 -5.83 6.33
C LYS A 7 -6.93 -4.60 5.50
N GLN A 8 -6.70 -3.39 6.02
CA GLN A 8 -6.82 -2.16 5.24
C GLN A 8 -5.83 -2.12 4.06
N GLY A 9 -4.58 -2.55 4.27
CA GLY A 9 -3.59 -2.67 3.19
C GLY A 9 -4.03 -3.64 2.11
N ALA A 10 -4.53 -4.82 2.49
CA ALA A 10 -5.06 -5.81 1.56
C ALA A 10 -6.29 -5.28 0.79
N LEU A 11 -7.23 -4.61 1.48
CA LEU A 11 -8.39 -3.99 0.82
C LEU A 11 -7.98 -2.88 -0.16
N ALA A 12 -6.95 -2.09 0.15
CA ALA A 12 -6.42 -1.08 -0.74
C ALA A 12 -5.81 -1.71 -2.02
N ALA A 13 -5.05 -2.80 -1.87
CA ALA A 13 -4.53 -3.57 -3.01
C ALA A 13 -5.67 -4.17 -3.85
N ARG A 14 -6.74 -4.67 -3.22
CA ARG A 14 -7.94 -5.16 -3.91
C ARG A 14 -8.65 -4.07 -4.71
N GLN A 15 -8.65 -2.84 -4.21
CA GLN A 15 -9.21 -1.68 -4.91
C GLN A 15 -8.29 -1.13 -6.01
N GLY A 16 -7.05 -1.62 -6.13
CA GLY A 16 -6.09 -1.12 -7.12
C GLY A 16 -5.40 0.18 -6.71
N LEU A 17 -5.49 0.55 -5.42
CA LEU A 17 -4.81 1.71 -4.87
C LEU A 17 -3.31 1.43 -4.76
N THR A 18 -2.51 2.47 -4.94
CA THR A 18 -1.05 2.39 -4.84
C THR A 18 -0.58 2.74 -3.43
N LEU A 19 0.68 2.41 -3.10
CA LEU A 19 1.32 2.79 -1.83
C LEU A 19 1.20 4.28 -1.50
N TRP A 20 1.09 5.14 -2.50
CA TRP A 20 0.92 6.60 -2.34
C TRP A 20 -0.48 7.01 -1.86
N ASP A 21 -1.48 6.16 -2.04
CA ASP A 21 -2.83 6.39 -1.51
C ASP A 21 -2.96 5.92 -0.06
N CYS A 22 -1.86 5.44 0.54
CA CYS A 22 -1.86 5.01 1.92
C CYS A 22 -2.20 6.20 2.85
N PRO A 23 -3.31 6.12 3.62
CA PRO A 23 -3.76 7.22 4.46
C PRO A 23 -2.75 7.57 5.56
N TYR A 24 -1.90 6.62 5.95
CA TYR A 24 -0.84 6.81 6.94
C TYR A 24 0.39 7.52 6.37
N LEU A 25 0.64 7.44 5.06
CA LEU A 25 1.70 8.18 4.36
C LEU A 25 1.30 9.63 4.04
N ARG A 26 0.00 9.96 4.18
CA ARG A 26 -0.50 11.31 3.93
C ARG A 26 0.10 12.28 4.95
N ALA A 27 0.49 13.46 4.50
CA ALA A 27 1.14 14.50 5.33
C ALA A 27 0.38 14.82 6.64
N HIS A 28 -0.94 14.64 6.63
CA HIS A 28 -1.82 14.86 7.78
C HIS A 28 -1.71 13.80 8.89
N ALA A 29 -1.17 12.61 8.58
CA ALA A 29 -0.91 11.53 9.52
C ALA A 29 0.57 11.49 9.96
N MET A 30 1.38 12.48 9.57
CA MET A 30 2.79 12.51 9.97
C MET A 30 2.91 12.69 11.50
N PRO A 31 3.88 12.00 12.13
CA PRO A 31 4.09 12.05 13.58
C PRO A 31 4.47 13.46 14.08
N GLY A 32 4.98 14.33 13.20
CA GLY A 32 5.17 15.75 13.49
C GLY A 32 3.87 16.55 13.67
N HIS A 33 2.72 16.00 13.27
CA HIS A 33 1.41 16.63 13.38
C HIS A 33 0.53 15.98 14.46
N THR A 34 0.61 14.67 14.65
CA THR A 34 -0.14 13.95 15.70
C THR A 34 0.60 13.88 17.04
N GLY A 35 1.91 14.16 17.07
CA GLY A 35 2.72 14.04 18.29
C GLY A 35 2.99 12.59 18.72
N GLU A 36 2.66 11.60 17.88
CA GLU A 36 2.96 10.19 18.13
C GLU A 36 4.44 9.87 17.86
N SER A 37 4.97 8.86 18.56
CA SER A 37 6.32 8.36 18.33
C SER A 37 6.48 7.86 16.89
N THR A 38 7.52 8.37 16.20
CA THR A 38 7.84 8.00 14.81
C THR A 38 7.99 6.50 14.60
N ALA A 39 8.42 5.77 15.64
CA ALA A 39 8.56 4.31 15.62
C ALA A 39 7.20 3.58 15.53
N GLU A 40 6.21 4.00 16.34
CA GLU A 40 4.85 3.45 16.30
C GLU A 40 4.18 3.74 14.95
N TRP A 41 4.38 4.95 14.43
CA TRP A 41 3.87 5.33 13.11
C TRP A 41 4.47 4.50 11.98
N ARG A 42 5.80 4.27 12.00
CA ARG A 42 6.46 3.39 11.03
C ARG A 42 5.95 1.96 11.13
N ALA A 43 5.77 1.42 12.34
CA ALA A 43 5.23 0.09 12.54
C ALA A 43 3.81 -0.07 11.95
N ARG A 44 2.98 0.98 12.03
CA ARG A 44 1.66 1.01 11.38
C ARG A 44 1.79 1.01 9.85
N ILE A 45 2.67 1.83 9.28
CA ILE A 45 2.90 1.85 7.82
C ILE A 45 3.42 0.51 7.33
N GLU A 46 4.40 -0.08 8.02
CA GLU A 46 4.97 -1.39 7.68
C GLU A 46 3.90 -2.49 7.74
N ALA A 47 3.02 -2.47 8.75
CA ALA A 47 1.90 -3.41 8.80
C ALA A 47 0.94 -3.22 7.62
N TRP A 48 0.63 -1.98 7.24
CA TRP A 48 -0.25 -1.70 6.11
C TRP A 48 0.37 -2.16 4.79
N GLU A 49 1.64 -1.81 4.57
CA GLU A 49 2.40 -2.21 3.38
C GLU A 49 2.50 -3.73 3.31
N ALA A 50 2.75 -4.43 4.41
CA ALA A 50 2.83 -5.89 4.43
C ALA A 50 1.51 -6.55 3.95
N GLY A 51 0.36 -6.02 4.37
CA GLY A 51 -0.95 -6.49 3.91
C GLY A 51 -1.19 -6.21 2.43
N TRP A 52 -0.88 -4.98 2.00
CA TRP A 52 -1.00 -4.54 0.61
C TRP A 52 -0.08 -5.34 -0.33
N ALA A 53 1.19 -5.50 0.04
CA ALA A 53 2.19 -6.23 -0.73
C ALA A 53 1.87 -7.72 -0.82
N SER A 54 1.32 -8.31 0.24
CA SER A 54 0.88 -9.72 0.23
C SER A 54 -0.26 -9.92 -0.77
N GLU A 55 -1.26 -9.05 -0.76
CA GLU A 55 -2.38 -9.11 -1.70
C GLU A 55 -1.94 -8.79 -3.14
N MET A 56 -1.07 -7.79 -3.33
CA MET A 56 -0.48 -7.48 -4.64
C MET A 56 0.35 -8.65 -5.19
N LYS A 57 1.07 -9.39 -4.35
CA LYS A 57 1.79 -10.61 -4.76
C LYS A 57 0.84 -11.72 -5.19
N ILE A 58 -0.27 -11.92 -4.48
CA ILE A 58 -1.32 -12.88 -4.85
C ILE A 58 -1.99 -12.48 -6.16
N ARG A 59 -2.23 -11.18 -6.35
CA ARG A 59 -3.00 -10.63 -7.46
C ARG A 59 -2.17 -10.28 -8.70
N ARG A 60 -0.84 -10.40 -8.67
CA ARG A 60 -0.02 -10.22 -9.88
C ARG A 60 -0.50 -11.19 -10.95
N PRO A 61 -1.05 -10.71 -12.08
CA PRO A 61 -1.10 -11.55 -13.26
C PRO A 61 0.35 -11.82 -13.69
N PRO A 62 0.66 -12.96 -14.32
CA PRO A 62 1.97 -13.19 -14.90
C PRO A 62 2.32 -12.02 -15.83
N LYS A 63 3.62 -11.74 -15.92
CA LYS A 63 4.33 -10.60 -16.54
C LYS A 63 3.91 -10.16 -17.97
N LYS A 64 2.83 -10.69 -18.55
CA LYS A 64 2.37 -10.48 -19.94
C LYS A 64 1.43 -9.28 -20.18
N MET A 65 1.15 -8.41 -19.20
CA MET A 65 0.34 -7.19 -19.43
C MET A 65 1.10 -5.87 -19.26
N ALA A 66 2.41 -5.89 -18.97
CA ALA A 66 3.23 -4.68 -19.03
C ALA A 66 3.73 -4.39 -20.46
N GLU A 67 3.68 -5.37 -21.37
CA GLU A 67 4.23 -5.26 -22.72
C GLU A 67 3.15 -5.00 -23.81
N ALA A 68 1.87 -5.27 -23.52
CA ALA A 68 0.80 -5.13 -24.51
C ALA A 68 0.16 -3.72 -24.58
N VAL A 69 0.50 -2.81 -23.66
CA VAL A 69 -0.06 -1.44 -23.63
C VAL A 69 0.87 -0.42 -24.27
N TYR A 70 2.15 -0.76 -24.47
CA TYR A 70 3.12 0.15 -25.10
C TYR A 70 3.26 -0.07 -26.62
N GLU A 71 3.02 -1.28 -27.12
CA GLU A 71 3.18 -1.66 -28.53
C GLU A 71 1.84 -1.70 -29.28
N SER A 72 1.05 -0.63 -29.18
CA SER A 72 -0.14 -0.43 -30.03
C SER A 72 -0.32 1.03 -30.42
N ARG A 73 0.77 1.79 -30.38
CA ARG A 73 0.81 3.20 -30.78
C ARG A 73 1.98 3.51 -31.71
N GLU A 74 2.36 2.55 -32.54
CA GLU A 74 3.25 2.74 -33.68
C GLU A 74 2.51 2.48 -34.99
#